data_AF-A0A5J4KU29-F1
#
_entry.id   AF-A0A5J4KU29-F1
#
_cell.length_a   1.000
_cell.length_b   1.000
_cell.length_c   1.000
_cell.angle_alpha   90.00
_cell.angle_beta   90.00
_cell.angle_gamma   90.00
#
_symmetry.space_group_name_H-M   'P 1'
#
loop_
_entity.id
_entity.type
_entity.pdbx_description
1 polymer ?
#
loop_
_entity_poly.entity_id
_entity_poly.type
_entity_poly.pdbx_seq_one_letter_code
_entity_poly.pdbx_strand_id
1 'polypeptide(L)'
;MLQIDMPARRALLEHKLAELQQRIEELRVQENIEVAEEDLEESAVRASDTELEEAMLSGELKLLHDIKSALKRIDEGRYGYCLVCGQPIPARRLEALPWAGLCVKDQQESERSQHHKVAL
;
A
#
# COMPACT_ATOMS: atom_id res chain seq x y z
N MET A 1 22.48 -16.64 -10.93
CA MET A 1 21.59 -15.46 -10.86
C MET A 1 20.20 -15.96 -10.56
N LEU A 2 19.58 -15.53 -9.45
CA LEU A 2 18.18 -15.87 -9.18
C LEU A 2 17.32 -15.07 -10.17
N GLN A 3 16.85 -15.72 -11.24
CA GLN A 3 15.89 -15.10 -12.16
C GLN A 3 14.57 -14.96 -11.41
N ILE A 4 14.11 -13.72 -11.24
CA ILE A 4 12.77 -13.45 -10.73
C ILE A 4 11.78 -13.96 -11.78
N ASP A 5 10.88 -14.86 -11.38
CA ASP A 5 9.78 -15.34 -12.23
C ASP A 5 8.74 -14.22 -12.40
N MET A 6 8.90 -13.43 -13.46
CA MET A 6 8.04 -12.28 -13.76
C MET A 6 6.57 -12.67 -13.98
N PRO A 7 6.24 -13.75 -14.72
CA PRO A 7 4.86 -14.26 -14.80
C PRO A 7 4.24 -14.57 -13.43
N ALA A 8 4.95 -15.31 -12.57
CA ALA A 8 4.44 -15.65 -11.25
C ALA A 8 4.27 -14.41 -10.35
N ARG A 9 5.20 -13.45 -10.45
CA ARG A 9 5.12 -12.18 -9.70
C ARG A 9 3.97 -11.30 -10.17
N ARG A 10 3.71 -11.24 -11.47
CA ARG A 10 2.55 -10.55 -12.02
C ARG A 10 1.25 -11.15 -11.49
N ALA A 11 1.08 -12.46 -11.61
CA ALA A 11 -0.14 -13.14 -11.15
C ALA A 11 -0.40 -12.90 -9.65
N LEU A 12 0.65 -12.93 -8.83
CA LEU A 12 0.56 -12.62 -7.40
C LEU A 12 0.09 -11.18 -7.15
N LEU A 13 0.66 -10.21 -7.87
CA LEU A 13 0.30 -8.80 -7.74
C LEU A 13 -1.12 -8.52 -8.25
N GLU A 14 -1.55 -9.15 -9.34
CA GLU A 14 -2.91 -9.03 -9.88
C GLU A 14 -3.95 -9.60 -8.93
N HIS A 15 -3.68 -10.76 -8.32
CA HIS A 15 -4.55 -11.32 -7.27
C HIS A 15 -4.70 -10.35 -6.09
N LYS A 16 -3.57 -9.83 -5.59
CA LYS A 16 -3.58 -8.86 -4.48
C LYS A 16 -4.27 -7.54 -4.85
N LEU A 17 -4.14 -7.11 -6.10
CA LEU A 17 -4.82 -5.92 -6.61
C LEU A 17 -6.34 -6.11 -6.52
N ALA A 18 -6.86 -7.24 -7.01
CA ALA A 18 -8.29 -7.55 -6.96
C ALA A 18 -8.80 -7.63 -5.52
N GLU A 19 -8.07 -8.29 -4.63
CA GLU A 19 -8.40 -8.40 -3.19
C GLU A 19 -8.52 -7.02 -2.53
N LEU A 20 -7.58 -6.11 -2.78
CA LEU A 20 -7.63 -4.76 -2.21
C LEU A 20 -8.71 -3.89 -2.83
N GLN A 21 -8.97 -4.02 -4.14
CA GLN A 21 -10.05 -3.27 -4.77
C GLN A 21 -11.41 -3.66 -4.17
N GLN A 22 -11.60 -4.94 -3.86
CA GLN A 22 -12.82 -5.39 -3.20
C GLN A 22 -12.93 -4.81 -1.77
N ARG A 23 -11.85 -4.91 -0.97
CA ARG A 23 -11.84 -4.38 0.41
C ARG A 23 -12.11 -2.87 0.47
N ILE A 24 -11.51 -2.10 -0.43
CA ILE A 24 -11.74 -0.65 -0.51
C ILE A 24 -13.21 -0.34 -0.83
N GLU A 25 -13.84 -1.11 -1.71
CA GLU A 25 -15.25 -0.94 -2.03
C GLU A 25 -16.15 -1.28 -0.82
N GLU A 26 -15.83 -2.37 -0.10
CA GLU A 26 -16.56 -2.77 1.11
C GLU A 26 -16.51 -1.67 2.18
N LEU A 27 -15.32 -1.10 2.45
CA LEU A 27 -15.15 0.00 3.40
C LEU A 27 -15.96 1.25 3.01
N ARG A 28 -16.00 1.59 1.72
CA ARG A 28 -16.76 2.74 1.21
C ARG A 28 -18.27 2.57 1.35
N VAL A 29 -18.76 1.34 1.17
CA VAL A 29 -20.18 1.04 1.37
C VAL A 29 -20.56 1.16 2.85
N GLN A 30 -19.70 0.72 3.76
CA GLN A 30 -19.90 0.85 5.21
C GLN A 30 -20.00 2.32 5.64
N GLU A 31 -19.01 3.14 5.26
CA GLU A 31 -18.99 4.59 5.54
C GLU A 31 -20.30 5.27 5.06
N ASN A 32 -20.79 4.91 3.88
CA ASN A 32 -22.01 5.50 3.32
C ASN A 32 -23.31 5.05 4.02
N ILE A 33 -23.31 3.89 4.68
CA ILE A 33 -24.47 3.41 5.47
C ILE A 33 -24.53 4.17 6.79
N GLU A 34 -23.40 4.35 7.47
CA GLU A 34 -23.34 5.02 8.78
C GLU A 34 -23.78 6.49 8.71
N VAL A 35 -23.41 7.20 7.63
CA VAL A 35 -23.86 8.57 7.37
C VAL A 35 -25.39 8.67 7.22
N ALA A 36 -26.07 7.59 6.81
CA ALA A 36 -27.52 7.60 6.59
C ALA A 36 -28.36 7.42 7.88
N GLU A 37 -27.75 6.98 8.99
CA GLU A 37 -28.43 6.58 10.23
C GLU A 37 -28.32 7.63 11.38
N GLU A 38 -27.90 8.86 11.09
CA GLU A 38 -27.53 9.86 12.12
C GLU A 38 -28.68 10.31 13.07
N ASP A 39 -28.52 9.99 14.37
CA ASP A 39 -29.09 10.68 15.53
C ASP A 39 -27.95 11.25 16.42
N LEU A 40 -28.15 12.44 17.00
CA LEU A 40 -27.09 13.38 17.43
C LEU A 40 -26.38 13.15 18.80
N GLU A 41 -26.52 11.99 19.46
CA GLU A 41 -26.13 11.87 20.89
C GLU A 41 -24.77 11.21 21.20
N GLU A 42 -23.99 10.74 20.22
CA GLU A 42 -22.76 9.92 20.45
C GLU A 42 -21.50 10.46 19.73
N SER A 43 -21.28 11.76 19.76
CA SER A 43 -20.31 12.47 18.89
C SER A 43 -18.82 12.17 19.16
N ALA A 44 -18.39 11.92 20.40
CA ALA A 44 -16.95 11.80 20.73
C ALA A 44 -16.35 10.40 20.44
N VAL A 45 -17.15 9.34 20.62
CA VAL A 45 -16.73 7.96 20.28
C VAL A 45 -16.66 7.80 18.77
N ARG A 46 -17.69 8.29 18.05
CA ARG A 46 -17.71 8.26 16.58
C ARG A 46 -16.56 9.00 15.93
N ALA A 47 -16.15 10.16 16.45
CA ALA A 47 -15.00 10.88 15.89
C ALA A 47 -13.72 10.02 15.90
N SER A 48 -13.51 9.22 16.94
CA SER A 48 -12.37 8.30 17.02
C SER A 48 -12.52 7.11 16.06
N ASP A 49 -13.75 6.61 15.87
CA ASP A 49 -14.01 5.47 14.98
C ASP A 49 -13.82 5.88 13.51
N THR A 50 -14.35 7.04 13.10
CA THR A 50 -14.14 7.60 11.76
C THR A 50 -12.66 7.84 11.46
N GLU A 51 -11.88 8.40 12.39
CA GLU A 51 -10.43 8.59 12.20
C GLU A 51 -9.68 7.26 11.95
N LEU A 52 -10.09 6.18 12.63
CA LEU A 52 -9.51 4.85 12.43
C LEU A 52 -9.86 4.29 11.05
N GLU A 53 -11.10 4.43 10.61
CA GLU A 53 -11.57 4.00 9.29
C GLU A 53 -10.88 4.74 8.15
N GLU A 54 -10.75 6.06 8.26
CA GLU A 54 -10.01 6.88 7.31
C GLU A 54 -8.54 6.46 7.21
N ALA A 55 -7.90 6.17 8.36
CA ALA A 55 -6.52 5.68 8.39
C ALA A 55 -6.38 4.30 7.72
N MET A 56 -7.35 3.41 7.93
CA MET A 56 -7.40 2.10 7.27
C MET A 56 -7.54 2.26 5.75
N LEU A 57 -8.52 3.05 5.29
CA LEU A 57 -8.76 3.31 3.87
C LEU A 57 -7.54 3.95 3.20
N SER A 58 -6.91 4.93 3.86
CA SER A 58 -5.67 5.57 3.40
C SER A 58 -4.53 4.55 3.22
N GLY A 59 -4.39 3.61 4.17
CA GLY A 59 -3.45 2.51 4.09
C GLY A 59 -3.70 1.58 2.90
N GLU A 60 -4.96 1.20 2.67
CA GLU A 60 -5.34 0.34 1.54
C GLU A 60 -5.13 1.03 0.19
N LEU A 61 -5.47 2.32 0.08
CA LEU A 61 -5.24 3.13 -1.12
C LEU A 61 -3.74 3.27 -1.44
N LYS A 62 -2.91 3.46 -0.41
CA LYS A 62 -1.45 3.51 -0.59
C LYS A 62 -0.91 2.17 -1.10
N LEU A 63 -1.37 1.06 -0.52
CA LEU A 63 -0.95 -0.27 -0.96
C LEU A 63 -1.44 -0.58 -2.39
N LEU A 64 -2.65 -0.18 -2.74
CA LEU A 64 -3.19 -0.27 -4.10
C LEU A 64 -2.29 0.47 -5.10
N HIS A 65 -1.86 1.68 -4.74
CA HIS A 65 -0.92 2.45 -5.55
C HIS A 65 0.42 1.74 -5.72
N ASP A 66 0.99 1.20 -4.63
CA ASP A 66 2.27 0.49 -4.66
C ASP A 66 2.21 -0.76 -5.55
N ILE A 67 1.12 -1.53 -5.51
CA ILE A 67 0.90 -2.70 -6.36
C ILE A 67 0.78 -2.30 -7.84
N LYS A 68 0.01 -1.25 -8.16
CA LYS A 68 -0.08 -0.73 -9.54
C LYS A 68 1.28 -0.28 -10.04
N SER A 69 2.06 0.40 -9.20
CA SER A 69 3.44 0.80 -9.50
C SER A 69 4.35 -0.42 -9.73
N ALA A 70 4.21 -1.49 -8.94
CA ALA A 70 4.94 -2.73 -9.14
C ALA A 70 4.60 -3.43 -10.46
N LEU A 71 3.31 -3.53 -10.83
CA LEU A 71 2.86 -4.07 -12.11
C LEU A 71 3.44 -3.27 -13.29
N LYS A 72 3.39 -1.94 -13.21
CA LYS A 72 4.00 -1.06 -14.22
C LYS A 72 5.51 -1.33 -14.36
N ARG A 73 6.23 -1.50 -13.24
CA ARG A 73 7.65 -1.86 -13.28
C ARG A 73 7.91 -3.23 -13.91
N ILE A 74 6.97 -4.17 -13.81
CA ILE A 74 7.05 -5.45 -14.52
C ILE A 74 6.92 -5.20 -16.03
N ASP A 75 5.93 -4.42 -16.47
CA ASP A 75 5.75 -4.06 -17.89
C ASP A 75 6.99 -3.38 -18.47
N GLU A 76 7.64 -2.54 -17.67
CA GLU A 76 8.84 -1.78 -18.08
C GLU A 76 10.15 -2.57 -17.93
N GLY A 77 10.12 -3.80 -17.42
CA GLY A 77 11.31 -4.62 -17.18
C GLY A 77 12.22 -4.12 -16.06
N ARG A 78 11.72 -3.25 -15.17
CA ARG A 78 12.48 -2.65 -14.05
C ARG A 78 12.12 -3.23 -12.68
N TYR A 79 11.24 -4.21 -12.63
CA TYR A 79 10.85 -4.86 -11.39
C TYR A 79 12.06 -5.50 -10.69
N GLY A 80 12.10 -5.38 -9.37
CA GLY A 80 13.19 -5.91 -8.54
C GLY A 80 14.40 -4.98 -8.41
N TYR A 81 14.36 -3.77 -8.97
CA TYR A 81 15.38 -2.75 -8.76
C TYR A 81 14.81 -1.57 -7.95
N CYS A 82 15.66 -1.00 -7.10
CA CYS A 82 15.30 0.13 -6.25
C CYS A 82 15.05 1.38 -7.10
N LEU A 83 13.96 2.09 -6.81
CA LEU A 83 13.60 3.34 -7.48
C LEU A 83 14.54 4.51 -7.18
N VAL A 84 15.33 4.44 -6.10
CA VAL A 84 16.23 5.52 -5.67
C VAL A 84 17.66 5.25 -6.13
N CYS A 85 18.29 4.17 -5.63
CA CYS A 85 19.69 3.88 -5.94
C CYS A 85 19.91 2.97 -7.16
N GLY A 86 18.85 2.43 -7.77
CA GLY A 86 18.94 1.48 -8.88
C GLY A 86 19.49 0.10 -8.52
N GLN A 87 19.82 -0.15 -7.25
CA GLN A 87 20.37 -1.44 -6.82
C GLN A 87 19.30 -2.54 -6.77
N PRO A 88 19.67 -3.82 -6.96
CA PRO A 88 18.74 -4.94 -6.80
C PRO A 88 18.10 -4.97 -5.40
N ILE A 89 16.78 -5.12 -5.36
CA ILE A 89 16.03 -5.34 -4.13
C ILE A 89 16.23 -6.82 -3.72
N PRO A 90 16.57 -7.12 -2.46
CA PRO A 90 16.77 -8.50 -2.02
C PRO A 90 15.56 -9.38 -2.30
N ALA A 91 15.78 -10.59 -2.83
CA ALA A 91 14.70 -11.53 -3.16
C ALA A 91 13.77 -11.79 -1.96
N ARG A 92 14.34 -11.99 -0.76
CA ARG A 92 13.56 -12.16 0.50
C ARG A 92 12.61 -10.99 0.78
N ARG A 93 13.00 -9.76 0.41
CA ARG A 93 12.13 -8.57 0.55
C ARG A 93 11.00 -8.61 -0.46
N LEU A 94 11.24 -9.02 -1.70
CA LEU A 94 10.19 -9.17 -2.72
C LEU A 94 9.29 -10.39 -2.45
N GLU A 95 9.79 -11.42 -1.78
CA GLU A 95 8.98 -12.54 -1.26
C GLU A 95 8.02 -12.07 -0.18
N ALA A 96 8.49 -11.27 0.79
CA ALA A 96 7.65 -10.72 1.84
C ALA A 96 6.72 -9.59 1.35
N LEU A 97 7.24 -8.69 0.52
CA LEU A 97 6.59 -7.48 0.01
C LEU A 97 6.79 -7.37 -1.52
N PRO A 98 5.97 -8.08 -2.32
CA PRO A 98 6.07 -8.06 -3.78
C PRO A 98 5.93 -6.67 -4.41
N TRP A 99 5.26 -5.74 -3.74
CA TRP A 99 5.08 -4.37 -4.21
C TRP A 99 6.26 -3.44 -3.89
N ALA A 100 7.28 -3.90 -3.15
CA ALA A 100 8.38 -3.05 -2.69
C ALA A 100 9.06 -2.27 -3.84
N GLY A 101 9.09 -0.94 -3.72
CA GLY A 101 9.76 -0.03 -4.65
C GLY A 101 11.20 0.33 -4.24
N LEU A 102 11.52 0.20 -2.96
CA LEU A 102 12.78 0.63 -2.37
C LEU A 102 13.56 -0.53 -1.76
N CYS A 103 14.88 -0.44 -1.81
CA CYS A 103 15.76 -1.28 -1.01
C CYS A 103 15.64 -0.90 0.48
N VAL A 104 16.14 -1.76 1.38
CA VAL A 104 16.03 -1.52 2.83
C VAL A 104 16.69 -0.21 3.25
N LYS A 105 17.86 0.13 2.67
CA LYS A 105 18.57 1.37 2.99
C LYS A 105 17.75 2.61 2.63
N ASP A 106 17.33 2.71 1.36
CA ASP A 106 16.58 3.88 0.89
C ASP A 106 15.19 3.97 1.56
N GLN A 107 14.59 2.83 1.92
CA GLN A 107 13.35 2.79 2.70
C GLN A 107 13.57 3.44 4.07
N GLN A 108 14.61 3.04 4.80
CA GLN A 108 14.93 3.59 6.12
C GLN A 108 15.23 5.09 6.07
N GLU A 109 15.93 5.55 5.03
CA GLU A 109 16.21 6.98 4.81
C GLU A 109 14.95 7.78 4.51
N SER A 110 14.04 7.21 3.71
CA SER A 110 12.74 7.83 3.42
C SER A 110 11.89 7.97 4.67
N GLU A 111 11.76 6.91 5.47
CA GLU A 111 11.01 6.89 6.72
C GLU A 111 11.57 7.90 7.74
N ARG A 112 12.90 7.95 7.90
CA ARG A 112 13.56 8.93 8.77
C ARG A 112 13.28 10.36 8.33
N SER A 113 13.30 10.62 7.02
CA SER A 113 13.02 11.94 6.46
C SER A 113 11.55 12.33 6.61
N GLN A 114 10.62 11.37 6.52
CA GLN A 114 9.20 11.58 6.76
C GLN A 114 8.93 11.89 8.23
N HIS A 115 9.51 11.13 9.16
CA HIS A 115 9.40 11.40 10.60
C HIS A 115 9.91 12.80 10.97
N HIS A 116 11.00 13.27 10.34
CA HIS A 116 11.51 14.61 10.59
C HIS A 116 10.54 15.72 10.15
N LYS A 117 9.77 15.51 9.07
CA LYS A 117 8.79 16.48 8.57
C LYS A 117 7.54 16.59 9.43
N VAL A 118 7.19 15.55 10.18
CA VAL A 118 6.01 15.53 11.06
C VAL A 118 6.33 16.09 12.45
N ALA A 119 7.61 16.15 12.82
CA ALA A 119 8.09 16.66 14.10
C ALA A 119 8.39 18.19 14.12
N LEU A 120 8.05 18.90 13.04
CA LEU A 120 8.19 20.36 12.85
C LEU A 120 6.81 20.99 12.69
#